data_AF-A0A1S2VE27-F1
#
_entry.id   AF-A0A1S2VE27-F1
#
_cell.length_a   1.000
_cell.length_b   1.000
_cell.length_c   1.000
_cell.angle_alpha   90.00
_cell.angle_beta   90.00
_cell.angle_gamma   90.00
#
_symmetry.space_group_name_H-M   'P 1'
#
loop_
_entity.id
_entity.type
_entity.pdbx_description
1 polymer ?
#
loop_
_entity_poly.entity_id
_entity_poly.type
_entity_poly.pdbx_seq_one_letter_code
_entity_poly.pdbx_strand_id
1 'polypeptide(L)'
;MRVLENINVNRQEVMDVVNLSGQQLLNRRRKPETWTNDELTRLATYLHLDNTICFHMRKLAVFIDLMPSSQKFYLMRRISINATKMHRRRANYNTWKVEELQLLVVTLKNMPVVD
;
A
#
# COMPACT_ATOMS: atom_id res chain seq x y z
N MET A 1 16.79 8.59 -10.60
CA MET A 1 16.25 7.26 -10.28
C MET A 1 17.28 6.21 -10.71
N ARG A 2 18.41 6.08 -10.00
CA ARG A 2 19.58 5.22 -10.36
C ARG A 2 19.79 4.02 -9.41
N VAL A 3 18.87 3.80 -8.46
CA VAL A 3 19.06 2.82 -7.38
C VAL A 3 18.90 1.37 -7.87
N LEU A 4 18.26 1.15 -9.02
CA LEU A 4 17.96 -0.19 -9.55
C LEU A 4 19.01 -0.73 -10.53
N GLU A 5 19.95 0.09 -11.01
CA GLU A 5 20.90 -0.30 -12.09
C GLU A 5 21.98 -1.29 -11.62
N ASN A 6 22.23 -1.40 -10.31
CA ASN A 6 23.26 -2.27 -9.72
C ASN A 6 22.69 -3.49 -8.98
N ILE A 7 21.37 -3.71 -9.06
CA ILE A 7 20.71 -4.81 -8.36
C ILE A 7 20.67 -6.02 -9.30
N ASN A 8 21.64 -6.93 -9.14
CA ASN A 8 21.65 -8.21 -9.83
C ASN A 8 20.88 -9.24 -9.00
N VAL A 9 19.57 -9.32 -9.19
CA VAL A 9 18.72 -10.32 -8.54
C VAL A 9 18.10 -11.22 -9.60
N ASN A 10 18.27 -12.52 -9.43
CA ASN A 10 17.73 -13.51 -10.34
C ASN A 10 16.27 -13.82 -10.02
N ARG A 11 15.57 -14.42 -10.99
CA ARG A 11 14.13 -14.72 -10.86
C ARG A 11 13.80 -15.63 -9.67
N GLN A 12 14.67 -16.59 -9.36
CA GLN A 12 14.46 -17.53 -8.26
C GLN A 12 14.57 -16.84 -6.90
N GLU A 13 15.55 -15.96 -6.74
CA GLU A 13 15.72 -15.15 -5.53
C GLU A 13 14.49 -14.28 -5.25
N VAL A 14 13.94 -13.62 -6.28
CA VAL A 14 12.68 -12.87 -6.13
C VAL A 14 11.56 -13.79 -5.66
N MET A 15 11.39 -14.96 -6.29
CA MET A 15 10.34 -15.92 -5.94
C MET A 15 10.46 -16.39 -4.49
N ASP A 16 11.66 -16.67 -4.02
CA ASP A 16 11.92 -17.14 -2.66
C ASP A 16 11.68 -16.04 -1.63
N VAL A 17 12.15 -14.82 -1.89
CA VAL A 17 11.99 -13.66 -0.99
C VAL A 17 10.52 -13.30 -0.78
N VAL A 18 9.71 -13.32 -1.84
CA VAL A 18 8.29 -12.96 -1.77
C VAL A 18 7.35 -14.16 -1.66
N ASN A 19 7.91 -15.37 -1.61
CA ASN A 19 7.16 -16.63 -1.54
C ASN A 19 6.09 -16.74 -2.65
N LEU A 20 6.49 -16.45 -3.89
CA LEU A 20 5.63 -16.52 -5.07
C LEU A 20 6.02 -17.67 -5.99
N SER A 21 5.02 -18.33 -6.55
CA SER A 21 5.23 -19.25 -7.66
C SER A 21 5.61 -18.51 -8.95
N GLY A 22 6.20 -19.23 -9.91
CA GLY A 22 6.61 -18.66 -11.19
C GLY A 22 5.45 -18.01 -11.95
N GLN A 23 4.23 -18.56 -11.84
CA GLN A 23 3.02 -18.00 -12.45
C GLN A 23 2.55 -16.72 -11.74
N GLN A 24 2.61 -16.68 -10.41
CA GLN A 24 2.25 -15.49 -9.65
C GLN A 24 3.22 -14.35 -9.96
N LEU A 25 4.52 -14.62 -10.02
CA LEU A 25 5.51 -13.60 -10.39
C LEU A 25 5.29 -13.07 -11.81
N LEU A 26 4.95 -13.93 -12.78
CA LEU A 26 4.57 -13.50 -14.13
C LEU A 26 3.33 -12.59 -14.12
N ASN A 27 2.34 -12.91 -13.30
CA ASN A 27 1.17 -12.07 -13.13
C ASN A 27 1.54 -10.70 -12.55
N ARG A 28 2.41 -10.64 -11.53
CA ARG A 28 2.86 -9.37 -10.93
C ARG A 28 3.67 -8.52 -11.91
N ARG A 29 4.42 -9.15 -12.81
CA ARG A 29 5.14 -8.44 -13.89
C ARG A 29 4.19 -7.84 -14.92
N ARG A 30 3.09 -8.52 -15.24
CA ARG A 30 2.05 -8.01 -16.16
C ARG A 30 1.14 -6.97 -15.51
N LYS A 31 0.94 -7.09 -14.19
CA LYS A 31 0.05 -6.27 -13.38
C LYS A 31 0.76 -5.76 -12.12
N PRO A 32 1.65 -4.75 -12.25
CA PRO A 32 2.42 -4.24 -11.12
C PRO A 32 1.56 -3.76 -9.94
N GLU A 33 0.33 -3.31 -10.20
CA GLU A 33 -0.62 -2.89 -9.19
C GLU A 33 -1.07 -4.02 -8.24
N THR A 34 -0.82 -5.27 -8.60
CA THR A 34 -1.21 -6.43 -7.77
C THR A 34 -0.18 -6.78 -6.70
N TRP A 35 1.00 -6.15 -6.68
CA TRP A 35 1.98 -6.21 -5.59
C TRP A 35 1.36 -5.86 -4.23
N THR A 36 1.54 -6.73 -3.24
CA THR A 36 1.12 -6.48 -1.86
C THR A 36 2.22 -5.73 -1.10
N ASN A 37 1.82 -5.02 -0.04
CA ASN A 37 2.76 -4.27 0.79
C ASN A 37 3.82 -5.18 1.44
N ASP A 38 3.46 -6.40 1.85
CA ASP A 38 4.40 -7.35 2.44
C ASP A 38 5.42 -7.85 1.42
N GLU A 39 5.00 -8.19 0.21
CA GLU A 39 5.93 -8.64 -0.83
C GLU A 39 6.89 -7.51 -1.23
N LEU A 40 6.38 -6.29 -1.42
CA LEU A 40 7.21 -5.11 -1.65
C LEU A 40 8.16 -4.85 -0.48
N THR A 41 7.69 -5.09 0.74
CA THR A 41 8.50 -4.90 1.94
C THR A 41 9.63 -5.89 2.06
N ARG A 42 9.35 -7.17 1.78
CA ARG A 42 10.36 -8.22 1.76
C ARG A 42 11.38 -7.97 0.67
N LEU A 43 10.94 -7.57 -0.53
CA LEU A 43 11.85 -7.22 -1.62
C LEU A 43 12.73 -6.03 -1.26
N ALA A 44 12.14 -4.93 -0.80
CA ALA A 44 12.92 -3.76 -0.44
C ALA A 44 13.92 -4.06 0.68
N THR A 45 13.54 -4.88 1.67
CA THR A 45 14.46 -5.33 2.73
C THR A 45 15.59 -6.20 2.16
N TYR A 46 15.28 -7.17 1.31
CA TYR A 46 16.26 -8.03 0.65
C TYR A 46 17.24 -7.23 -0.24
N LEU A 47 16.74 -6.18 -0.88
CA LEU A 47 17.50 -5.28 -1.72
C LEU A 47 18.25 -4.19 -0.95
N HIS A 48 18.20 -4.21 0.39
CA HIS A 48 18.76 -3.16 1.25
C HIS A 48 18.29 -1.75 0.88
N LEU A 49 17.05 -1.65 0.38
CA LEU A 49 16.39 -0.39 0.08
C LEU A 49 15.64 0.09 1.33
N ASP A 50 15.74 1.38 1.61
CA ASP A 50 14.92 2.01 2.64
C ASP A 50 13.44 1.79 2.30
N ASN A 51 12.76 1.01 3.13
CA ASN A 51 11.36 0.71 2.95
C ASN A 51 10.52 1.34 4.06
N THR A 52 9.95 2.48 3.72
CA THR A 52 9.04 3.20 4.61
C THR A 52 7.57 2.85 4.37
N ILE A 53 7.24 1.93 3.44
CA ILE A 53 5.85 1.64 3.05
C ILE A 53 5.02 1.18 4.25
N CYS A 54 5.49 0.19 5.01
CA CYS A 54 4.80 -0.28 6.22
C CYS A 54 4.64 0.83 7.27
N PHE A 55 5.64 1.70 7.43
CA PHE A 55 5.57 2.84 8.32
C PHE A 55 4.52 3.86 7.86
N HIS A 56 4.48 4.19 6.57
CA HIS A 56 3.50 5.11 5.99
C HIS A 56 2.08 4.54 6.05
N MET A 57 1.89 3.25 5.81
CA MET A 57 0.58 2.59 5.90
C MET A 57 0.04 2.60 7.34
N ARG A 58 0.90 2.36 8.35
CA ARG A 58 0.54 2.50 9.77
C ARG A 58 0.16 3.94 10.11
N LYS A 59 0.99 4.91 9.69
CA LYS A 59 0.75 6.32 9.94
C LYS A 59 -0.56 6.79 9.30
N LEU A 60 -0.86 6.32 8.09
CA LEU A 60 -2.12 6.60 7.39
C LEU A 60 -3.33 6.07 8.17
N ALA A 61 -3.27 4.81 8.63
CA ALA A 61 -4.36 4.21 9.40
C ALA A 61 -4.65 4.99 10.69
N VAL A 62 -3.59 5.36 11.43
CA VAL A 62 -3.71 6.18 12.65
C VAL A 62 -4.27 7.56 12.33
N PHE A 63 -3.78 8.21 11.27
CA PHE A 63 -4.25 9.53 10.86
C PHE A 63 -5.77 9.51 10.62
N ILE A 64 -6.27 8.57 9.81
CA ILE A 64 -7.71 8.43 9.53
C ILE A 64 -8.53 8.19 10.81
N ASP A 65 -7.97 7.49 11.80
CA ASP A 65 -8.66 7.22 13.05
C ASP A 65 -8.74 8.45 13.97
N LEU A 66 -7.75 9.34 13.91
CA LEU A 66 -7.70 10.59 14.67
C LEU A 66 -8.42 11.77 13.98
N MET A 67 -8.88 11.59 12.73
CA MET A 67 -9.63 12.64 12.03
C MET A 67 -10.95 12.98 12.73
N PRO A 68 -11.39 14.25 12.69
CA PRO A 68 -12.73 14.64 13.12
C PRO A 68 -13.80 13.78 12.45
N SER A 69 -14.84 13.40 13.20
CA SER A 69 -15.90 12.49 12.71
C SER A 69 -16.53 12.95 11.39
N SER A 70 -16.71 14.26 11.19
CA SER A 70 -17.23 14.85 9.95
C SER A 70 -16.31 14.62 8.76
N GLN A 71 -15.01 14.89 8.91
CA GLN A 71 -14.00 14.68 7.86
C GLN A 71 -13.77 13.20 7.59
N LYS A 72 -13.74 12.37 8.64
CA LYS A 72 -13.63 10.90 8.52
C LYS A 72 -14.82 10.33 7.75
N PHE A 73 -16.04 10.75 8.08
CA PHE A 73 -17.25 10.32 7.38
C PHE A 73 -17.23 10.76 5.91
N TYR A 74 -16.85 12.01 5.64
CA TYR A 74 -16.68 12.52 4.28
C TYR A 74 -15.67 11.70 3.48
N LEU A 75 -14.47 11.49 4.04
CA LEU A 75 -13.41 10.70 3.43
C LEU A 75 -13.89 9.28 3.11
N MET A 76 -14.43 8.58 4.10
CA MET A 76 -14.92 7.20 3.98
C MET A 76 -15.98 7.06 2.89
N ARG A 77 -16.92 8.02 2.81
CA ARG A 77 -17.96 8.05 1.77
C ARG A 77 -17.36 8.27 0.38
N ARG A 78 -16.43 9.20 0.23
CA ARG A 78 -15.79 9.51 -1.07
C ARG A 78 -14.95 8.35 -1.59
N ILE A 79 -14.22 7.66 -0.72
CA ILE A 79 -13.38 6.52 -1.12
C ILE A 79 -14.11 5.18 -1.08
N SER A 80 -15.43 5.16 -0.81
CA SER A 80 -16.26 3.94 -0.76
C SER A 80 -15.75 2.86 0.22
N ILE A 81 -15.16 3.31 1.34
CA ILE A 81 -14.69 2.45 2.43
C ILE A 81 -15.67 2.57 3.60
N ASN A 82 -16.29 1.46 3.98
CA ASN A 82 -17.14 1.37 5.17
C ASN A 82 -16.33 0.92 6.40
N ALA A 83 -16.95 0.93 7.58
CA ALA A 83 -16.30 0.56 8.84
C ALA A 83 -15.68 -0.85 8.81
N THR A 84 -16.37 -1.82 8.19
CA THR A 84 -15.90 -3.20 8.05
C THR A 84 -14.66 -3.30 7.17
N LYS A 85 -14.67 -2.65 6.00
CA LYS A 85 -13.50 -2.56 5.12
C LYS A 85 -12.34 -1.89 5.86
N MET A 86 -12.60 -0.78 6.54
CA MET A 86 -11.57 -0.05 7.30
C MET A 86 -10.96 -0.90 8.42
N HIS A 87 -11.77 -1.68 9.13
CA HIS A 87 -11.27 -2.62 10.12
C HIS A 87 -10.34 -3.67 9.50
N ARG A 88 -10.74 -4.29 8.37
CA ARG A 88 -9.87 -5.23 7.64
C ARG A 88 -8.57 -4.58 7.17
N ARG A 89 -8.64 -3.32 6.71
CA ARG A 89 -7.48 -2.53 6.25
C ARG A 89 -6.49 -2.21 7.35
N ARG A 90 -6.98 -2.03 8.58
CA ARG A 90 -6.14 -1.86 9.77
C ARG A 90 -5.48 -3.17 10.19
N ALA A 91 -6.22 -4.27 10.13
CA ALA A 91 -5.71 -5.59 10.50
C ALA A 91 -4.69 -6.13 9.47
N ASN A 92 -4.84 -5.80 8.19
CA ASN A 92 -3.95 -6.27 7.14
C ASN A 92 -3.77 -5.21 6.04
N TYR A 93 -2.59 -4.59 5.99
CA TYR A 93 -2.29 -3.53 5.03
C TYR A 93 -2.23 -4.01 3.56
N ASN A 94 -2.06 -5.30 3.30
CA ASN A 94 -2.09 -5.85 1.94
C ASN A 94 -3.48 -5.84 1.33
N THR A 95 -4.51 -5.68 2.16
CA THR A 95 -5.87 -5.62 1.64
C THR A 95 -6.16 -4.26 1.00
N TRP A 96 -5.32 -3.24 1.21
CA TRP A 96 -5.41 -1.95 0.50
C TRP A 96 -5.27 -2.11 -1.00
N LYS A 97 -6.23 -1.55 -1.75
CA LYS A 97 -6.13 -1.45 -3.20
C LYS A 97 -5.46 -0.13 -3.59
N VAL A 98 -4.71 -0.17 -4.67
CA VAL A 98 -3.99 1.00 -5.19
C VAL A 98 -4.96 2.13 -5.53
N GLU A 99 -6.12 1.82 -6.11
CA GLU A 99 -7.11 2.82 -6.51
C GLU A 99 -7.72 3.53 -5.29
N GLU A 100 -7.91 2.80 -4.18
CA GLU A 100 -8.40 3.39 -2.93
C GLU A 100 -7.36 4.32 -2.31
N LEU A 101 -6.07 3.97 -2.37
CA LEU A 101 -4.98 4.82 -1.90
C LEU A 101 -4.83 6.08 -2.78
N GLN A 102 -4.93 5.94 -4.09
CA GLN A 102 -4.92 7.08 -5.03
C GLN A 102 -6.10 8.02 -4.77
N LEU A 103 -7.31 7.47 -4.63
CA LEU A 103 -8.51 8.25 -4.38
C LEU A 103 -8.47 8.91 -2.99
N LEU A 104 -7.87 8.26 -2.00
CA LEU A 104 -7.62 8.83 -0.68
C LEU A 104 -6.70 10.05 -0.76
N VAL A 105 -5.60 9.99 -1.52
CA VAL A 105 -4.70 11.14 -1.71
C VAL A 105 -5.43 12.30 -2.37
N VAL A 106 -6.19 12.03 -3.44
CA VAL A 106 -6.98 13.05 -4.14
C VAL A 106 -8.03 13.66 -3.21
N THR A 107 -8.71 12.84 -2.40
CA THR A 107 -9.75 13.31 -1.49
C THR A 107 -9.17 14.15 -0.35
N LEU A 108 -8.04 13.73 0.23
CA LEU A 108 -7.36 14.50 1.29
C LEU A 108 -6.90 15.87 0.80
N LYS A 109 -6.40 15.97 -0.44
CA LYS A 109 -6.00 17.25 -1.04
C LYS A 109 -7.17 18.22 -1.26
N ASN A 110 -8.36 17.69 -1.47
CA ASN A 110 -9.58 18.46 -1.74
C ASN A 110 -10.54 18.47 -0.53
N MET A 111 -10.03 18.11 0.66
CA MET A 111 -10.88 18.00 1.83
C MET A 111 -11.31 19.40 2.27
N PRO A 112 -12.61 19.64 2.53
CA PRO A 112 -13.06 20.91 3.04
C PRO A 112 -12.36 21.19 4.37
N VAL A 113 -11.76 22.38 4.50
CA VAL A 113 -11.27 22.86 5.79
C VAL A 113 -12.51 23.04 6.67
N VAL A 114 -12.54 22.30 7.78
CA VAL A 114 -13.61 22.44 8.77
C VAL A 114 -13.01 23.30 9.87
N ASP A 115 -13.51 24.54 10.00
CA ASP A 115 -13.18 25.46 11.09
C ASP A 115 -13.62 24.90 12.46
#